data_AF-A0A7S2GM93-F1
#
_entry.id   AF-A0A7S2GM93-F1
#
_cell.length_a   1.000
_cell.length_b   1.000
_cell.length_c   1.000
_cell.angle_alpha   90.00
_cell.angle_beta   90.00
_cell.angle_gamma   90.00
#
_symmetry.space_group_name_H-M   'P 1'
#
loop_
_entity.id
_entity.type
_entity.pdbx_description
1 polymer ?
#
loop_
_entity_poly.entity_id
_entity_poly.type
_entity_poly.pdbx_seq_one_letter_code
_entity_poly.pdbx_strand_id
1 'polypeptide(L)'
;PCDACQLACTVDEMPMTMFPRTEASDDSGTDVPIKFTTDGTMQMHLAQRDLGVSFRNGMSINPVERGHVAFRTDDIEAFKHHLEVHGVPYSDYGTRFAKEWHQIFFLDPEGTVVE
;
A
#
# COMPACT_ATOMS: atom_id res chain seq x y z
N PRO A 1 11.96 -35.60 23.82
CA PRO A 1 12.54 -34.46 23.08
C PRO A 1 11.77 -34.24 21.77
N CYS A 2 10.76 -33.37 21.82
CA CYS A 2 9.87 -33.08 20.71
C CYS A 2 10.29 -31.74 20.09
N ASP A 3 11.38 -31.72 19.33
CA ASP A 3 11.89 -30.54 18.61
C ASP A 3 11.27 -30.43 17.19
N ALA A 4 9.99 -30.77 17.04
CA ALA A 4 9.31 -30.75 15.75
C ALA A 4 8.13 -29.78 15.68
N CYS A 5 8.04 -28.82 16.60
CA CYS A 5 6.92 -27.87 16.68
C CYS A 5 7.39 -26.40 16.75
N GLN A 6 8.39 -26.04 15.95
CA GLN A 6 8.78 -24.64 15.70
C GLN A 6 8.94 -24.41 14.20
N LEU A 7 7.93 -24.73 13.42
CA LEU A 7 7.70 -23.98 12.19
C LEU A 7 7.01 -22.67 12.60
N ALA A 8 7.73 -21.82 13.34
CA ALA A 8 7.26 -20.46 13.58
C ALA A 8 7.33 -19.76 12.22
N CYS A 9 6.20 -19.26 11.72
CA CYS A 9 6.22 -18.27 10.64
C CYS A 9 6.93 -17.03 11.21
N THR A 10 8.25 -16.97 11.07
CA THR A 10 9.04 -15.84 11.53
C THR A 10 8.79 -14.68 10.58
N VAL A 11 8.19 -13.62 11.10
CA VAL A 11 8.10 -12.33 10.41
C VAL A 11 9.19 -11.43 10.98
N ASP A 12 10.13 -11.03 10.13
CA ASP A 12 11.24 -10.16 10.49
C ASP A 12 10.80 -8.69 10.36
N GLU A 13 11.20 -7.85 11.31
CA GLU A 13 10.97 -6.40 11.22
C GLU A 13 11.87 -5.78 10.13
N MET A 14 11.31 -4.88 9.34
CA MET A 14 12.05 -4.10 8.35
C MET A 14 12.19 -2.64 8.81
N PRO A 15 13.39 -2.05 8.77
CA PRO A 15 13.57 -0.64 9.10
C PRO A 15 12.80 0.28 8.15
N MET A 16 12.15 1.30 8.71
CA MET A 16 11.40 2.30 7.94
C MET A 16 12.25 3.07 6.92
N THR A 17 13.58 3.11 7.09
CA THR A 17 14.49 3.77 6.14
C THR A 17 14.51 3.10 4.77
N MET A 18 14.06 1.84 4.66
CA MET A 18 13.88 1.17 3.37
C MET A 18 12.64 1.65 2.59
N PHE A 19 11.76 2.41 3.25
CA PHE A 19 10.55 2.95 2.64
C PHE A 19 10.50 4.46 2.89
N PRO A 20 11.33 5.27 2.19
CA PRO A 20 11.35 6.70 2.37
C PRO A 20 9.97 7.30 2.10
N ARG A 21 9.38 7.90 3.14
CA ARG A 21 8.05 8.50 3.06
C ARG A 21 8.09 9.93 2.58
N THR A 22 7.06 10.29 1.85
CA THR A 22 6.74 11.68 1.51
C THR A 22 6.11 12.32 2.74
N GLU A 23 6.58 13.51 3.12
CA GLU A 23 6.03 14.25 4.25
C GLU A 23 4.60 14.67 3.92
N ALA A 24 3.67 14.47 4.86
CA ALA A 24 2.32 14.99 4.68
C ALA A 24 2.30 16.52 4.78
N SER A 25 1.34 17.12 4.09
CA SER A 25 0.93 18.50 4.26
C SER A 25 -0.54 18.55 4.69
N ASP A 26 -1.07 19.75 4.94
CA ASP A 26 -2.47 19.93 5.31
C ASP A 26 -3.45 19.33 4.28
N ASP A 27 -3.06 19.30 3.00
CA ASP A 27 -3.92 18.94 1.87
C ASP A 27 -3.38 17.73 1.06
N SER A 28 -2.36 17.00 1.52
CA SER A 28 -1.78 15.87 0.77
C SER A 28 -0.95 14.93 1.64
N GLY A 29 -0.87 13.67 1.24
CA GLY A 29 -0.06 12.65 1.91
C GLY A 29 -0.72 12.07 3.16
N THR A 30 0.09 11.39 3.97
CA THR A 30 -0.34 10.81 5.25
C THR A 30 0.86 10.60 6.17
N ASP A 31 0.71 10.96 7.44
CA ASP A 31 1.70 10.71 8.52
C ASP A 31 1.26 9.56 9.44
N VAL A 32 0.28 8.77 8.98
CA VAL A 32 -0.18 7.57 9.69
C VAL A 32 1.01 6.70 10.10
N PRO A 33 1.17 6.34 11.38
CA PRO A 33 2.21 5.42 11.81
C PRO A 33 2.14 4.10 11.06
N ILE A 34 3.28 3.63 10.57
CA ILE A 34 3.41 2.39 9.79
C ILE A 34 4.58 1.56 10.32
N LYS A 35 4.42 0.24 10.31
CA LYS A 35 5.49 -0.73 10.53
C LYS A 35 5.58 -1.68 9.35
N PHE A 36 6.79 -2.13 9.07
CA PHE A 36 7.08 -3.03 7.97
C PHE A 36 7.63 -4.34 8.52
N THR A 37 7.10 -5.47 8.06
CA THR A 37 7.65 -6.79 8.35
C THR A 37 7.71 -7.64 7.10
N THR A 38 8.52 -8.70 7.08
CA THR A 38 8.60 -9.63 5.95
C THR A 38 8.84 -11.06 6.41
N ASP A 39 8.37 -12.04 5.65
CA ASP A 39 8.75 -13.45 5.81
C ASP A 39 9.82 -13.89 4.80
N GLY A 40 10.43 -12.92 4.10
CA GLY A 40 11.39 -13.13 3.02
C GLY A 40 10.75 -13.31 1.63
N THR A 41 9.45 -13.60 1.56
CA THR A 41 8.71 -13.75 0.30
C THR A 41 7.67 -12.66 0.08
N MET A 42 7.04 -12.19 1.15
CA MET A 42 6.04 -11.14 1.15
C MET A 42 6.41 -10.06 2.17
N GLN A 43 5.92 -8.85 1.92
CA GLN A 43 6.01 -7.73 2.85
C GLN A 43 4.62 -7.46 3.44
N MET A 44 4.59 -7.14 4.72
CA MET A 44 3.38 -6.72 5.42
C MET A 44 3.58 -5.32 5.99
N HIS A 45 2.65 -4.43 5.62
CA HIS A 45 2.65 -3.04 6.03
C HIS A 45 1.52 -2.84 7.06
N LEU A 46 1.89 -2.71 8.33
CA LEU A 46 0.92 -2.47 9.40
C LEU A 46 0.76 -0.96 9.60
N ALA A 47 -0.31 -0.39 9.04
CA ALA A 47 -0.64 1.03 9.14
C ALA A 47 -1.80 1.27 10.13
N GLN A 48 -1.73 2.37 10.88
CA GLN A 48 -2.87 2.80 11.70
C GLN A 48 -4.03 3.24 10.80
N ARG A 49 -5.24 2.77 11.11
CA ARG A 49 -6.44 3.14 10.35
C ARG A 49 -6.71 4.64 10.42
N ASP A 50 -6.93 5.28 9.28
CA ASP A 50 -7.33 6.69 9.16
C ASP A 50 -8.38 6.87 8.06
N LEU A 51 -9.61 7.21 8.49
CA LEU A 51 -10.76 7.38 7.60
C LEU A 51 -10.75 8.70 6.82
N GLY A 52 -9.88 9.64 7.18
CA GLY A 52 -9.74 10.95 6.55
C GLY A 52 -8.76 11.01 5.38
N VAL A 53 -7.98 9.95 5.14
CA VAL A 53 -6.89 9.96 4.13
C VAL A 53 -7.40 10.27 2.73
N SER A 54 -8.48 9.62 2.28
CA SER A 54 -9.04 9.87 0.95
C SER A 54 -9.55 11.31 0.81
N PHE A 55 -10.23 11.84 1.84
CA PHE A 55 -10.72 13.22 1.85
C PHE A 55 -9.58 14.23 1.75
N ARG A 56 -8.52 14.08 2.54
CA ARG A 56 -7.37 15.00 2.50
C ARG A 56 -6.65 14.96 1.16
N ASN A 57 -6.61 13.80 0.50
CA ASN A 57 -5.91 13.63 -0.77
C ASN A 57 -6.80 13.86 -2.01
N GLY A 58 -8.09 14.17 -1.82
CA GLY A 58 -9.05 14.34 -2.93
C GLY A 58 -9.29 13.08 -3.75
N MET A 59 -9.15 11.90 -3.13
CA MET A 59 -9.24 10.59 -3.80
C MET A 59 -10.52 9.86 -3.43
N SER A 60 -10.98 8.97 -4.31
CA SER A 60 -12.20 8.19 -4.07
C SER A 60 -11.96 6.93 -3.24
N ILE A 61 -10.78 6.32 -3.35
CA ILE A 61 -10.43 5.08 -2.64
C ILE A 61 -9.55 5.42 -1.45
N ASN A 62 -9.89 4.90 -0.26
CA ASN A 62 -9.05 5.03 0.94
C ASN A 62 -8.21 3.76 1.16
N PRO A 63 -6.87 3.81 0.97
CA PRO A 63 -6.04 2.62 1.04
C PRO A 63 -5.82 2.09 2.47
N VAL A 64 -6.08 2.90 3.50
CA VAL A 64 -5.84 2.53 4.91
C VAL A 64 -7.14 2.37 5.71
N GLU A 65 -8.30 2.30 5.05
CA GLU A 65 -9.57 2.02 5.73
C GLU A 65 -9.64 0.56 6.20
N ARG A 66 -9.35 -0.38 5.30
CA ARG A 66 -9.54 -1.83 5.50
C ARG A 66 -8.31 -2.66 5.18
N GLY A 67 -7.23 -2.02 4.73
CA GLY A 67 -6.06 -2.68 4.13
C GLY A 67 -6.24 -2.90 2.63
N HIS A 68 -5.18 -3.40 2.00
CA HIS A 68 -5.12 -3.70 0.57
C HIS A 68 -4.05 -4.76 0.31
N VAL A 69 -4.07 -5.31 -0.90
CA VAL A 69 -2.97 -6.12 -1.45
C VAL A 69 -2.23 -5.27 -2.47
N ALA A 70 -0.91 -5.23 -2.38
CA ALA A 70 -0.08 -4.45 -3.27
C ALA A 70 0.71 -5.36 -4.22
N PHE A 71 0.76 -4.97 -5.49
CA PHE A 71 1.61 -5.58 -6.50
C PHE A 71 2.61 -4.56 -7.03
N ARG A 72 3.83 -5.02 -7.30
CA ARG A 72 4.84 -4.19 -7.93
C ARG A 72 4.78 -4.35 -9.45
N THR A 73 4.82 -3.23 -10.17
CA THR A 73 5.08 -3.16 -11.60
C THR A 73 6.33 -2.33 -11.88
N ASP A 74 7.02 -2.64 -12.97
CA ASP A 74 8.14 -1.83 -13.47
C ASP A 74 7.67 -0.72 -14.43
N ASP A 75 6.41 -0.76 -14.89
CA ASP A 75 5.81 0.24 -15.77
C ASP A 75 4.39 0.59 -15.31
N ILE A 76 4.29 1.67 -14.53
CA ILE A 76 3.01 2.13 -13.96
C ILE A 76 2.09 2.74 -15.03
N GLU A 77 2.65 3.39 -16.05
CA GLU A 77 1.85 4.05 -17.09
C GLU A 77 1.23 3.02 -18.04
N ALA A 78 1.97 1.96 -18.39
CA ALA A 78 1.39 0.82 -19.12
C ALA A 78 0.26 0.15 -18.32
N PHE A 79 0.40 0.05 -16.99
CA PHE A 79 -0.64 -0.53 -16.14
C PHE A 79 -1.87 0.37 -16.02
N LYS A 80 -1.70 1.69 -15.86
CA LYS A 80 -2.80 2.67 -15.91
C LYS A 80 -3.56 2.58 -17.23
N HIS A 81 -2.84 2.54 -18.35
CA HIS A 81 -3.45 2.35 -19.67
C HIS A 81 -4.24 1.03 -19.75
N HIS A 82 -3.72 -0.05 -19.17
CA HIS A 82 -4.43 -1.33 -19.10
C HIS A 82 -5.76 -1.20 -18.34
N LEU A 83 -5.79 -0.50 -17.19
CA LEU A 83 -7.02 -0.24 -16.43
C LEU A 83 -8.01 0.60 -17.24
N GLU A 84 -7.54 1.64 -17.92
CA GLU A 84 -8.37 2.53 -18.75
C GLU A 84 -9.03 1.78 -19.93
N VAL A 85 -8.27 0.94 -20.63
CA VAL A 85 -8.79 0.10 -21.73
C VAL A 85 -9.91 -0.83 -21.25
N HIS A 86 -9.86 -1.27 -19.99
CA HIS A 86 -10.88 -2.14 -19.39
C HIS A 86 -11.97 -1.35 -18.64
N GLY A 87 -11.90 -0.03 -18.63
CA GLY A 87 -12.89 0.83 -17.94
C GLY A 87 -12.85 0.70 -16.42
N VAL A 88 -11.70 0.33 -15.84
CA VAL A 88 -11.53 0.21 -14.39
C VAL A 88 -11.07 1.56 -13.82
N PRO A 89 -11.87 2.24 -12.99
CA PRO A 89 -11.46 3.49 -12.35
C PRO A 89 -10.41 3.22 -11.26
N TYR A 90 -9.46 4.14 -11.13
CA TYR A 90 -8.41 4.10 -10.11
C TYR A 90 -8.19 5.49 -9.49
N SER A 91 -7.69 5.52 -8.25
CA SER A 91 -7.21 6.73 -7.57
C SER A 91 -5.69 6.83 -7.73
N ASP A 92 -5.21 7.85 -8.43
CA ASP A 92 -3.77 8.06 -8.66
C ASP A 92 -3.16 8.90 -7.53
N TYR A 93 -2.52 8.23 -6.58
CA TYR A 93 -1.84 8.88 -5.47
C TYR A 93 -0.44 9.37 -5.84
N GLY A 94 0.12 8.99 -6.98
CA GLY A 94 1.49 9.32 -7.35
C GLY A 94 2.46 8.92 -6.24
N THR A 95 3.41 9.79 -5.93
CA THR A 95 4.41 9.58 -4.87
C THR A 95 3.99 10.17 -3.51
N ARG A 96 2.69 10.35 -3.26
CA ARG A 96 2.20 11.05 -2.05
C ARG A 96 2.47 10.30 -0.74
N PHE A 97 2.63 8.98 -0.76
CA PHE A 97 2.89 8.20 0.46
C PHE A 97 4.31 7.65 0.53
N ALA A 98 4.92 7.37 -0.61
CA ALA A 98 6.31 6.94 -0.71
C ALA A 98 7.05 7.75 -1.78
N LYS A 99 8.24 8.24 -1.44
CA LYS A 99 9.04 9.13 -2.31
C LYS A 99 9.46 8.47 -3.61
N GLU A 100 9.67 7.16 -3.57
CA GLU A 100 10.27 6.39 -4.65
C GLU A 100 9.25 5.52 -5.41
N TRP A 101 7.99 5.52 -4.98
CA TRP A 101 6.96 4.65 -5.54
C TRP A 101 5.77 5.48 -6.00
N HIS A 102 5.41 5.32 -7.28
CA HIS A 102 4.17 5.86 -7.82
C HIS A 102 3.05 4.85 -7.55
N GLN A 103 2.09 5.25 -6.73
CA GLN A 103 1.04 4.37 -6.23
C GLN A 103 -0.31 4.77 -6.83
N ILE A 104 -1.02 3.79 -7.36
CA ILE A 104 -2.43 3.91 -7.73
C ILE A 104 -3.23 2.89 -6.93
N PHE A 105 -4.51 3.15 -6.71
CA PHE A 105 -5.40 2.19 -6.05
C PHE A 105 -6.66 1.98 -6.86
N PHE A 106 -7.08 0.74 -7.01
CA PHE A 106 -8.33 0.38 -7.69
C PHE A 106 -9.06 -0.72 -6.90
N LEU A 107 -10.28 -1.04 -7.32
CA LEU A 107 -11.08 -2.09 -6.70
C LEU A 107 -11.13 -3.31 -7.61
N ASP A 108 -10.94 -4.49 -7.03
CA ASP A 108 -11.33 -5.73 -7.70
C ASP A 108 -12.88 -5.86 -7.74
N PRO A 109 -13.43 -6.88 -8.44
CA PRO A 109 -14.88 -7.07 -8.51
C PRO A 109 -15.59 -7.29 -7.16
N GLU A 110 -14.86 -7.72 -6.13
CA GLU A 110 -15.40 -7.93 -4.77
C GLU A 110 -15.26 -6.67 -3.89
N GLY A 111 -14.62 -5.61 -4.40
CA GLY A 111 -14.38 -4.36 -3.68
C GLY A 111 -13.15 -4.41 -2.79
N THR A 112 -12.25 -5.37 -2.98
CA THR A 112 -10.92 -5.36 -2.35
C THR A 112 -10.11 -4.23 -2.96
N VAL A 113 -9.46 -3.43 -2.12
CA VAL A 113 -8.51 -2.42 -2.59
C VAL A 113 -7.23 -3.13 -3.04
N VAL A 114 -6.81 -2.82 -4.26
CA VAL A 114 -5.55 -3.27 -4.86
C VAL A 114 -4.68 -2.04 -5.12
N GLU A 115 -3.42 -2.13 -4.72
CA GLU A 115 -2.34 -1.18 -5.06
C GLU A 115 -1.50 -1.72 -6.23
#